data_AF-A0A950DPY5-F1
#
_entry.id   AF-A0A950DPY5-F1
#
_cell.length_a   1.000
_cell.length_b   1.000
_cell.length_c   1.000
_cell.angle_alpha   90.00
_cell.angle_beta   90.00
_cell.angle_gamma   90.00
#
_symmetry.space_group_name_H-M   'P 1'
#
loop_
_entity.id
_entity.type
_entity.pdbx_description
1 polymer ?
#
loop_
_entity_poly.entity_id
_entity_poly.type
_entity_poly.pdbx_seq_one_letter_code
_entity_poly.pdbx_strand_id
1 'polypeptide(L)' 'MTVAGEDLLRKVKELIHEGNVRRISIKDKQGKTLIELPLTLGVVGAALAPALAAVGAIAALVTECTVMVERES' A
#
# COMPACT_ATOMS: atom_id res chain seq x y z
N MET A 1 7.55 2.11 -7.72
CA MET A 1 7.81 0.78 -8.33
C MET A 1 6.50 0.23 -8.86
N THR A 2 6.50 -0.45 -10.01
CA THR A 2 5.28 -1.09 -10.56
C THR A 2 5.15 -2.50 -10.02
N VAL A 3 3.94 -2.89 -9.63
CA VAL A 3 3.61 -4.18 -9.01
C VAL A 3 2.34 -4.73 -9.66
N ALA A 4 2.29 -6.04 -9.89
CA ALA A 4 1.07 -6.72 -10.34
C ALA A 4 -0.01 -6.63 -9.25
N GLY A 5 -1.28 -6.54 -9.64
CA GLY A 5 -2.40 -6.45 -8.69
C GLY A 5 -2.38 -7.58 -7.65
N GLU A 6 -2.16 -8.82 -8.10
CA GLU A 6 -2.08 -10.00 -7.24
C GLU A 6 -0.95 -9.92 -6.18
N ASP A 7 0.14 -9.24 -6.50
CA ASP A 7 1.31 -9.10 -5.63
C ASP A 7 1.26 -7.86 -4.74
N LEU A 8 0.32 -6.94 -4.99
CA LEU A 8 0.20 -5.66 -4.29
C LEU A 8 0.04 -5.85 -2.79
N LEU A 9 -0.87 -6.74 -2.37
CA LEU A 9 -1.13 -6.99 -0.95
C LEU A 9 0.10 -7.58 -0.25
N ARG A 10 0.82 -8.49 -0.91
CA ARG A 10 2.07 -9.05 -0.39
C ARG A 10 3.10 -7.94 -0.21
N LYS A 11 3.25 -7.07 -1.22
CA LYS A 11 4.24 -6.00 -1.16
C LYS A 11 3.95 -4.96 -0.08
N VAL A 12 2.68 -4.57 0.09
CA VAL A 12 2.28 -3.66 1.17
C VAL A 12 2.57 -4.27 2.54
N LYS A 13 2.29 -5.56 2.74
CA LYS A 13 2.62 -6.26 4.00
C LYS A 13 4.12 -6.29 4.27
N GLU A 14 4.96 -6.56 3.27
CA GLU A 14 6.43 -6.50 3.39
C GLU A 14 6.89 -5.12 3.83
N LEU A 15 6.40 -4.06 3.18
CA LEU A 15 6.76 -2.67 3.49
C LEU A 15 6.35 -2.27 4.92
N ILE A 16 5.19 -2.76 5.40
CA ILE A 16 4.77 -2.56 6.79
C ILE A 16 5.71 -3.28 7.76
N HIS A 17 6.14 -4.52 7.43
CA HIS A 17 7.08 -5.29 8.25
C HIS A 17 8.49 -4.69 8.26
N GLU A 18 8.92 -4.00 7.20
CA GLU A 18 10.21 -3.28 7.18
C GLU A 18 10.28 -2.19 8.27
N GLY A 19 9.13 -1.66 8.72
CA GLY A 19 9.03 -0.74 9.86
C GLY A 19 9.64 0.66 9.65
N ASN A 20 10.31 0.91 8.52
CA ASN A 20 10.94 2.20 8.18
C ASN A 20 10.10 3.04 7.19
N VAL A 21 8.89 2.58 6.86
CA VAL A 21 7.98 3.24 5.94
C VAL A 21 6.98 4.09 6.73
N ARG A 22 6.84 5.35 6.36
CA ARG A 22 5.88 6.30 6.96
C ARG A 22 4.60 6.44 6.15
N ARG A 23 4.67 6.25 4.83
CA ARG A 23 3.53 6.41 3.94
C ARG A 23 3.66 5.51 2.72
N ILE A 24 2.56 4.88 2.36
CA ILE A 24 2.42 4.12 1.11
C ILE A 24 1.32 4.77 0.28
N SER A 25 1.61 5.09 -0.97
CA SER A 25 0.62 5.56 -1.94
C SER A 25 0.56 4.60 -3.12
N ILE A 26 -0.64 4.15 -3.46
CA ILE A 26 -0.88 3.23 -4.58
C ILE A 26 -1.52 4.03 -5.69
N LYS A 27 -0.92 3.97 -6.87
CA LYS A 27 -1.38 4.65 -8.09
C LYS A 27 -1.77 3.64 -9.15
N ASP A 28 -2.75 3.98 -9.98
CA ASP A 28 -3.04 3.19 -11.17
C ASP A 28 -1.99 3.43 -12.28
N LYS A 29 -2.17 2.73 -13.40
CA LYS A 29 -1.33 2.89 -14.60
C LYS A 29 -1.40 4.29 -15.24
N GLN A 30 -2.44 5.07 -14.92
CA GLN A 30 -2.61 6.45 -15.40
C GLN A 30 -1.95 7.46 -14.45
N GLY A 31 -1.32 6.99 -13.36
CA GLY A 31 -0.67 7.83 -12.36
C GLY A 31 -1.63 8.43 -11.34
N LYS A 32 -2.91 8.04 -11.36
CA LYS A 32 -3.92 8.51 -10.40
C LYS A 32 -3.77 7.76 -9.09
N THR A 33 -3.70 8.50 -7.98
CA THR A 33 -3.67 7.90 -6.63
C THR A 33 -5.01 7.23 -6.34
N LEU A 34 -4.98 5.92 -6.13
CA LEU A 34 -6.14 5.10 -5.74
C LEU A 34 -6.34 5.14 -4.23
N ILE A 35 -5.25 5.01 -3.47
CA ILE A 35 -5.28 5.04 -2.01
C ILE A 35 -3.94 5.54 -1.48
N GLU A 36 -4.00 6.25 -0.35
CA GLU A 36 -2.83 6.69 0.41
C GLU A 36 -3.00 6.24 1.87
N LEU A 37 -1.98 5.56 2.39
CA LEU A 37 -1.97 4.93 3.71
C LEU A 37 -0.80 5.48 4.53
N PRO A 38 -1.06 6.27 5.58
CA PRO A 38 -0.04 6.63 6.54
C PRO A 38 0.27 5.43 7.43
N LEU A 39 1.52 5.00 7.48
CA LEU A 39 2.02 3.93 8.35
C LEU A 39 2.53 4.53 9.66
N THR A 40 1.61 5.04 10.47
CA THR A 40 1.91 5.50 11.83
C THR A 40 1.54 4.42 12.84
N LEU A 41 2.14 4.48 14.05
CA LEU A 41 1.82 3.56 15.16
C LEU A 41 0.31 3.42 15.41
N GLY A 42 -0.46 4.51 15.29
CA GLY A 42 -1.92 4.47 15.45
C GLY A 42 -2.64 3.68 14.36
N VAL A 43 -2.21 3.78 13.10
CA VAL A 43 -2.83 3.04 11.99
C VAL A 43 -2.49 1.56 12.05
N VAL A 44 -1.25 1.21 12.38
CA VAL A 44 -0.83 -0.19 12.52
C VAL A 44 -1.58 -0.89 13.67
N GLY A 45 -1.91 -0.17 14.75
CA GLY A 45 -2.66 -0.72 15.88
C GLY A 45 -4.18 -0.77 15.71
N ALA A 46 -4.80 0.25 15.10
CA ALA A 46 -6.26 0.38 15.07
C ALA A 46 -6.90 0.13 13.69
N ALA A 47 -6.14 0.27 12.60
CA ALA A 47 -6.68 0.31 11.24
C ALA A 47 -5.92 -0.58 10.24
N LEU A 48 -5.01 -1.44 10.70
CA LEU A 48 -4.23 -2.31 9.83
C LEU A 48 -5.10 -3.28 9.02
N ALA A 49 -6.05 -3.96 9.67
CA ALA A 49 -6.93 -4.91 8.98
C ALA A 49 -7.83 -4.22 7.92
N PRO A 50 -8.54 -3.11 8.24
CA PRO A 50 -9.28 -2.34 7.23
C PRO A 50 -8.39 -1.83 6.08
N ALA A 51 -7.19 -1.33 6.37
CA ALA A 51 -6.27 -0.84 5.36
C ALA A 51 -5.81 -1.96 4.41
N LEU A 52 -5.43 -3.12 4.96
CA LEU A 52 -5.05 -4.29 4.17
C LEU A 52 -6.23 -4.83 3.35
N ALA A 53 -7.46 -4.79 3.88
CA ALA A 53 -8.66 -5.19 3.15
C ALA A 53 -8.91 -4.25 1.96
N ALA A 54 -8.80 -2.94 2.14
CA ALA A 54 -8.94 -1.96 1.05
C ALA A 54 -7.88 -2.18 -0.04
N VAL A 55 -6.63 -2.42 0.35
CA VAL A 55 -5.55 -2.76 -0.60
C VAL A 55 -5.86 -4.07 -1.34
N GLY A 56 -6.35 -5.10 -0.64
CA GLY A 56 -6.75 -6.37 -1.24
C GLY A 56 -7.91 -6.23 -2.23
N ALA A 57 -8.89 -5.37 -1.92
CA ALA A 57 -9.99 -5.08 -2.83
C ALA A 57 -9.50 -4.37 -4.11
N ILE A 58 -8.62 -3.37 -3.97
CA ILE A 58 -8.02 -2.68 -5.12
C ILE A 58 -7.18 -3.65 -5.95
N ALA A 59 -6.35 -4.47 -5.29
CA ALA A 59 -5.53 -5.51 -5.91
C ALA A 59 -6.34 -6.48 -6.79
N ALA A 60 -7.56 -6.83 -6.37
CA ALA A 60 -8.45 -7.71 -7.14
C ALA A 60 -9.07 -7.03 -8.37
N LEU A 61 -9.10 -5.70 -8.41
CA LEU A 61 -9.72 -4.92 -9.49
C LEU A 61 -8.71 -4.41 -10.53
N VAL A 62 -7.43 -4.29 -10.16
CA VAL A 62 -6.38 -3.77 -11.03
C VAL A 62 -5.42 -4.87 -11.45
N THR A 63 -5.01 -4.89 -12.72
CA THR A 63 -3.98 -5.82 -13.21
C THR A 63 -2.58 -5.37 -12.80
N GLU A 64 -2.35 -4.06 -12.78
CA GLU A 64 -1.05 -3.45 -12.48
C GLU A 64 -1.26 -2.11 -11.75
N CYS A 65 -0.33 -1.78 -10.87
CA CYS A 65 -0.36 -0.54 -10.11
C CYS A 65 1.05 -0.10 -9.70
N THR A 66 1.22 1.19 -9.41
CA THR A 66 2.48 1.76 -8.95
C THR A 66 2.42 2.00 -7.46
N VAL A 67 3.31 1.36 -6.72
CA VAL A 67 3.51 1.59 -5.28
C VAL A 67 4.59 2.66 -5.10
N MET A 68 4.23 3.75 -4.43
CA MET A 68 5.12 4.80 -3.95
C MET A 68 5.24 4.68 -2.44
N VAL A 69 6.47 4.84 -1.95
CA VAL A 69 6.82 4.62 -0.55
C VAL A 69 7.62 5.82 -0.09
N GLU A 70 7.17 6.48 0.97
CA GLU A 70 7.95 7.48 1.69
C GLU A 70 8.53 6.83 2.95
N ARG A 71 9.85 6.90 3.07
CA ARG A 71 10.62 6.38 4.20
C ARG A 71 11.04 7.52 5.11
N GLU A 72 11.29 7.22 6.38
CA GLU A 72 12.02 8.16 7.23
C GLU A 72 13.45 8.31 6.71
N SER A 73 13.87 9.55 6.47
CA SER A 73 15.25 9.91 6.10
C SER A 73 16.16 9.92 7.33
#